data_AF-A0A813I6C4-F1
#
_entry.id   AF-A0A813I6C4-F1
#
_cell.length_a   1.000
_cell.length_b   1.000
_cell.length_c   1.000
_cell.angle_alpha   90.00
_cell.angle_beta   90.00
_cell.angle_gamma   90.00
#
_symmetry.space_group_name_H-M   'P 1'
#
loop_
_entity.id
_entity.type
_entity.pdbx_description
1 polymer ?
#
loop_
_entity_poly.entity_id
_entity_poly.type
_entity_poly.pdbx_seq_one_letter_code
_entity_poly.pdbx_strand_id
1 'polypeptide(L)'
;MAPQLRKSAAKASKPAAKAKPNGKGKATAAGAAKTGALTKKTEKVGTSPSGPQLLNKDGNSRRKVLILYTGGTIGMSDIGGTLGLVPGSLLKQLQSLQGLNQMKMPQCLFDEFSPILDPADMCPEDWCKIAGVIEKAYYEYDGFVVLHGTDTMAYTASALSFMLEQLAKPVVLTGSQLPFAEALTDARQNLLGAIVFAGLADLSEVCIFFGGKLFRGNRSKGNRSKKVDATSLEAFQSPNYPHLAELGTDINIYRRRLSDPPRGRFRVHKIQVTQIVVMWVIPGFSDEFFECLVKSNSVKGVVLMLYGCGNAPARKVSFLKCLRKMVDAGIVVVACSQCSTGKVVLEKYAVGKAFSECGVISANDMTTEATVAKLAYLMSKGLSSEDCRKAMQQNLRGEMSTEMNTLHINGKGQLPDGTPFMSQFQEQEHFTYFCRQALKQAEECAEKACLVWADDKSLYRLGLSRMLSAQSARVEALWLLPEDNIEVMKDAGRCFLKSIKARPCEAARQRLEEVRRWLAERQVTTLYPEYV
;
A
#
# COMPACT_ATOMS: atom_id res chain seq x y z
N MET A 1 -2.30 -39.53 -57.24
CA MET A 1 -3.43 -40.24 -56.61
C MET A 1 -4.62 -39.29 -56.56
N ALA A 2 -5.71 -39.63 -57.23
CA ALA A 2 -6.93 -38.82 -57.40
C ALA A 2 -8.00 -39.23 -56.33
N PRO A 3 -9.27 -38.75 -56.37
CA PRO A 3 -9.76 -37.39 -56.01
C PRO A 3 -11.08 -37.43 -55.19
N GLN A 4 -11.86 -36.31 -55.20
CA GLN A 4 -13.33 -36.16 -54.96
C GLN A 4 -13.79 -35.60 -53.58
N LEU A 5 -14.85 -34.79 -53.42
CA LEU A 5 -15.77 -34.02 -54.29
C LEU A 5 -16.57 -33.01 -53.41
N ARG A 6 -17.31 -32.11 -54.07
CA ARG A 6 -18.03 -30.91 -53.58
C ARG A 6 -19.43 -31.15 -52.95
N LYS A 7 -19.81 -30.21 -52.04
CA LYS A 7 -21.08 -29.44 -51.84
C LYS A 7 -22.49 -30.09 -51.84
N SER A 8 -23.30 -29.77 -50.82
CA SER A 8 -24.64 -29.07 -50.83
C SER A 8 -25.29 -29.22 -49.41
N ALA A 9 -25.80 -28.23 -48.68
CA ALA A 9 -26.89 -27.23 -48.79
C ALA A 9 -28.28 -27.67 -48.26
N ALA A 10 -28.72 -26.97 -47.18
CA ALA A 10 -30.08 -26.45 -46.88
C ALA A 10 -31.08 -27.17 -45.90
N LYS A 11 -31.58 -26.32 -44.97
CA LYS A 11 -32.95 -26.14 -44.40
C LYS A 11 -33.49 -26.99 -43.22
N ALA A 12 -33.54 -26.31 -42.05
CA ALA A 12 -34.68 -25.97 -41.18
C ALA A 12 -35.81 -26.97 -40.79
N SER A 13 -36.11 -27.07 -39.49
CA SER A 13 -37.45 -26.82 -38.89
C SER A 13 -37.48 -26.95 -37.34
N LYS A 14 -38.27 -26.08 -36.68
CA LYS A 14 -38.76 -26.13 -35.27
C LYS A 14 -40.24 -26.64 -35.28
N PRO A 15 -41.05 -26.54 -34.20
CA PRO A 15 -41.05 -27.21 -32.88
C PRO A 15 -42.44 -27.84 -32.55
N ALA A 16 -42.64 -28.46 -31.38
CA ALA A 16 -43.98 -28.84 -30.89
C ALA A 16 -44.14 -28.69 -29.36
N ALA A 17 -45.38 -28.47 -28.92
CA ALA A 17 -45.78 -27.92 -27.62
C ALA A 17 -46.84 -28.79 -26.90
N LYS A 18 -47.08 -28.47 -25.60
CA LYS A 18 -48.26 -28.79 -24.72
C LYS A 18 -48.38 -30.28 -24.29
N ALA A 19 -48.92 -30.70 -23.13
CA ALA A 19 -49.87 -30.15 -22.15
C ALA A 19 -49.78 -30.88 -20.77
N LYS A 20 -50.35 -30.29 -19.71
CA LYS A 20 -50.86 -30.92 -18.45
C LYS A 20 -52.28 -31.50 -18.70
N PRO A 21 -52.86 -32.48 -17.94
CA PRO A 21 -53.39 -32.26 -16.56
C PRO A 21 -53.60 -33.50 -15.62
N ASN A 22 -53.97 -33.20 -14.35
CA ASN A 22 -54.76 -33.98 -13.34
C ASN A 22 -54.27 -35.39 -12.90
N GLY A 23 -54.51 -35.93 -11.70
CA GLY A 23 -55.31 -35.60 -10.54
C GLY A 23 -55.18 -36.73 -9.48
N LYS A 24 -55.69 -36.47 -8.27
CA LYS A 24 -55.58 -37.19 -6.99
C LYS A 24 -55.77 -38.73 -6.97
N GLY A 25 -55.04 -39.39 -6.06
CA GLY A 25 -55.36 -40.71 -5.48
C GLY A 25 -54.62 -40.93 -4.15
N LYS A 26 -55.36 -41.24 -3.08
CA LYS A 26 -54.91 -41.42 -1.68
C LYS A 26 -54.75 -42.91 -1.34
N ALA A 27 -54.02 -43.15 -0.24
CA ALA A 27 -53.99 -44.35 0.64
C ALA A 27 -53.02 -45.47 0.19
N THR A 28 -52.26 -46.18 1.05
CA THR A 28 -52.37 -46.55 2.47
C THR A 28 -51.01 -47.00 3.06
N ALA A 29 -50.88 -46.87 4.39
CA ALA A 29 -50.12 -47.74 5.32
C ALA A 29 -48.58 -47.82 5.21
N ALA A 30 -47.80 -48.16 6.22
CA ALA A 30 -47.82 -48.12 7.68
C ALA A 30 -46.39 -48.54 8.06
N GLY A 31 -45.73 -47.84 8.97
CA GLY A 31 -44.34 -48.17 9.34
C GLY A 31 -43.86 -47.32 10.50
N ALA A 32 -44.27 -47.72 11.71
CA ALA A 32 -43.81 -47.13 12.96
C ALA A 32 -42.31 -47.39 13.18
N ALA A 33 -41.55 -46.33 13.46
CA ALA A 33 -40.22 -46.45 14.05
C ALA A 33 -39.98 -45.29 15.05
N LYS A 34 -40.18 -45.66 16.32
CA LYS A 34 -39.59 -45.16 17.57
C LYS A 34 -38.98 -43.75 17.59
N THR A 35 -39.67 -42.91 18.36
CA THR A 35 -39.21 -41.65 18.96
C THR A 35 -37.94 -41.83 19.78
N GLY A 36 -36.82 -41.29 19.30
CA GLY A 36 -35.68 -40.86 20.11
C GLY A 36 -35.72 -39.34 20.19
N ALA A 37 -36.11 -38.80 21.35
CA ALA A 37 -36.10 -37.37 21.59
C ALA A 37 -34.65 -36.87 21.70
N LEU A 38 -34.08 -36.35 20.60
CA LEU A 38 -32.97 -35.41 20.68
C LEU A 38 -33.54 -34.04 21.06
N THR A 39 -33.40 -33.69 22.33
CA THR A 39 -33.51 -32.31 22.79
C THR A 39 -32.43 -31.48 22.10
N LYS A 40 -32.80 -30.78 21.01
CA LYS A 40 -32.02 -29.66 20.50
C LYS A 40 -31.95 -28.61 21.62
N LYS A 41 -30.81 -28.55 22.32
CA LYS A 41 -30.41 -27.32 23.00
C LYS A 41 -30.21 -26.28 21.91
N THR A 42 -31.21 -25.43 21.71
CA THR A 42 -31.06 -24.15 21.03
C THR A 42 -30.15 -23.31 21.92
N GLU A 43 -28.84 -23.33 21.64
CA GLU A 43 -27.96 -22.29 22.14
C GLU A 43 -28.51 -20.95 21.65
N LYS A 44 -28.80 -20.05 22.60
CA LYS A 44 -29.14 -18.67 22.29
C LYS A 44 -27.95 -18.08 21.54
N VAL A 45 -28.13 -17.80 20.25
CA VAL A 45 -27.21 -16.97 19.47
C VAL A 45 -27.09 -15.65 20.23
N GLY A 46 -25.90 -15.36 20.75
CA GLY A 46 -25.66 -14.17 21.56
C GLY A 46 -25.90 -12.91 20.73
N THR A 47 -26.68 -11.97 21.28
CA THR A 47 -26.77 -10.62 20.72
C THR A 47 -25.52 -9.84 21.08
N SER A 48 -24.87 -9.22 20.09
CA SER A 48 -23.69 -8.36 20.32
C SER A 48 -24.08 -7.14 21.19
N PRO A 49 -23.28 -6.76 22.19
CA PRO A 49 -23.53 -5.55 22.98
C PRO A 49 -23.41 -4.30 22.10
N SER A 50 -24.27 -3.30 22.32
CA SER A 50 -24.26 -2.07 21.53
C SER A 50 -23.13 -1.13 21.98
N GLY A 51 -22.17 -0.88 21.07
CA GLY A 51 -21.09 0.09 21.23
C GLY A 51 -19.82 -0.43 21.91
N PRO A 52 -18.77 0.41 22.02
CA PRO A 52 -17.43 -0.02 22.43
C PRO A 52 -17.37 -0.65 23.83
N GLN A 53 -16.76 -1.82 23.94
CA GLN A 53 -16.59 -2.59 25.17
C GLN A 53 -15.13 -2.53 25.66
N LEU A 54 -14.90 -2.21 26.94
CA LEU A 54 -13.56 -2.19 27.52
C LEU A 54 -12.97 -3.60 27.60
N LEU A 55 -11.77 -3.80 27.06
CA LEU A 55 -11.08 -5.10 27.09
C LEU A 55 -10.11 -5.26 28.28
N ASN A 56 -9.39 -4.21 28.66
CA ASN A 56 -8.40 -4.25 29.76
C ASN A 56 -8.64 -3.13 30.78
N LYS A 57 -8.62 -3.48 32.07
CA LYS A 57 -8.86 -2.53 33.18
C LYS A 57 -7.60 -1.80 33.65
N ASP A 58 -6.42 -2.39 33.42
CA ASP A 58 -5.14 -1.99 34.03
C ASP A 58 -4.10 -1.48 33.01
N GLY A 59 -4.54 -0.96 31.86
CA GLY A 59 -3.63 -0.29 30.92
C GLY A 59 -3.06 0.98 31.56
N ASN A 60 -1.87 0.89 32.18
CA ASN A 60 -1.21 2.05 32.81
C ASN A 60 -0.60 3.02 31.77
N SER A 61 -0.76 2.70 30.48
CA SER A 61 -0.55 3.62 29.37
C SER A 61 -1.70 4.61 29.28
N ARG A 62 -1.38 5.91 29.24
CA ARG A 62 -2.36 6.99 29.05
C ARG A 62 -3.07 6.95 27.68
N ARG A 63 -2.69 6.02 26.79
CA ARG A 63 -3.18 5.91 25.41
C ARG A 63 -4.40 5.00 25.30
N LYS A 64 -5.39 5.43 24.53
CA LYS A 64 -6.62 4.69 24.23
C LYS A 64 -6.64 4.23 22.78
N VAL A 65 -6.83 2.95 22.54
CA VAL A 65 -6.95 2.35 21.20
C VAL A 65 -8.35 1.80 21.01
N LEU A 66 -9.00 2.19 19.92
CA LEU A 66 -10.28 1.60 19.49
C LEU A 66 -10.03 0.48 18.48
N ILE A 67 -10.54 -0.71 18.79
CA ILE A 67 -10.48 -1.90 17.95
C ILE A 67 -11.84 -2.05 17.27
N LEU A 68 -11.88 -1.82 15.96
CA LEU A 68 -13.06 -1.99 15.12
C LEU A 68 -13.06 -3.39 14.51
N TYR A 69 -13.99 -4.24 14.94
CA TYR A 69 -14.19 -5.57 14.35
C TYR A 69 -15.19 -5.51 13.21
N THR A 70 -14.65 -5.44 11.99
CA THR A 70 -15.44 -5.41 10.75
C THR A 70 -15.81 -6.80 10.27
N GLY A 71 -14.98 -7.81 10.56
CA GLY A 71 -15.20 -9.20 10.18
C GLY A 71 -13.90 -9.93 9.82
N GLY A 72 -14.04 -11.02 9.07
CA GLY A 72 -12.94 -11.87 8.63
C GLY A 72 -12.63 -13.07 9.54
N THR A 73 -11.71 -13.91 9.07
CA THR A 73 -11.41 -15.23 9.65
C THR A 73 -11.09 -15.18 11.13
N ILE A 74 -10.49 -14.08 11.62
CA ILE A 74 -10.12 -13.89 13.03
C ILE A 74 -11.26 -14.16 14.02
N GLY A 75 -12.49 -13.78 13.68
CA GLY A 75 -13.66 -14.02 14.54
C GLY A 75 -14.59 -15.12 14.04
N MET A 76 -14.13 -15.97 13.11
CA MET A 76 -14.88 -17.16 12.70
C MET A 76 -14.80 -18.27 13.77
N SER A 77 -15.75 -19.19 13.73
CA SER A 77 -15.77 -20.39 14.54
C SER A 77 -16.31 -21.56 13.72
N ASP A 78 -16.03 -22.78 14.13
CA ASP A 78 -16.58 -23.98 13.49
C ASP A 78 -18.09 -24.08 13.80
N ILE A 79 -18.90 -24.05 12.75
CA ILE A 79 -20.35 -24.23 12.78
C ILE A 79 -20.67 -25.50 11.97
N GLY A 80 -20.50 -26.67 12.59
CA GLY A 80 -20.88 -27.95 11.99
C GLY A 80 -19.96 -28.40 10.84
N GLY A 81 -18.65 -28.17 10.97
CA GLY A 81 -17.62 -28.52 10.00
C GLY A 81 -17.32 -27.41 8.99
N THR A 82 -17.96 -26.24 9.11
CA THR A 82 -17.74 -25.08 8.22
C THR A 82 -17.44 -23.86 9.08
N LEU A 83 -16.41 -23.10 8.70
CA LEU A 83 -16.08 -21.83 9.36
C LEU A 83 -17.13 -20.77 9.02
N GLY A 84 -17.66 -20.12 10.05
CA GLY A 84 -18.61 -19.02 9.90
C GLY A 84 -18.42 -17.93 10.95
N LEU A 85 -18.87 -16.71 10.65
CA LEU A 85 -18.82 -15.57 11.56
C LEU A 85 -19.86 -15.74 12.69
N VAL A 86 -19.42 -15.65 13.94
CA VAL A 86 -20.29 -15.77 15.12
C VAL A 86 -20.25 -14.47 15.93
N PRO A 87 -21.33 -13.66 15.91
CA PRO A 87 -21.41 -12.41 16.68
C PRO A 87 -21.08 -12.58 18.16
N GLY A 88 -20.28 -11.65 18.71
CA GLY A 88 -19.83 -11.64 20.10
C GLY A 88 -18.88 -12.77 20.51
N SER A 89 -18.54 -13.72 19.62
CA SER A 89 -17.61 -14.82 19.93
C SER A 89 -16.20 -14.29 20.18
N LEU A 90 -15.71 -13.43 19.29
CA LEU A 90 -14.37 -12.85 19.39
C LEU A 90 -14.20 -12.01 20.67
N LEU A 91 -15.20 -11.18 21.03
CA LEU A 91 -15.15 -10.39 22.26
C LEU A 91 -14.87 -11.25 23.50
N LYS A 92 -15.57 -12.39 23.65
CA LYS A 92 -15.36 -13.32 24.77
C LYS A 92 -13.94 -13.88 24.79
N GLN A 93 -13.37 -14.18 23.63
CA GLN A 93 -12.01 -14.69 23.51
C GLN A 93 -10.96 -13.62 23.81
N LEU A 94 -11.22 -12.36 23.44
CA LEU A 94 -10.31 -11.25 23.73
C LEU A 94 -10.32 -10.86 25.21
N GLN A 95 -11.45 -10.97 25.90
CA GLN A 95 -11.53 -10.69 27.35
C GLN A 95 -10.67 -11.64 28.19
N SER A 96 -10.37 -12.84 27.71
CA SER A 96 -9.48 -13.80 28.38
C SER A 96 -8.02 -13.72 27.89
N LEU A 97 -7.70 -12.86 26.92
CA LEU A 97 -6.35 -12.73 26.37
C LEU A 97 -5.42 -12.02 27.36
N GLN A 98 -4.63 -12.79 28.10
CA GLN A 98 -3.68 -12.28 29.11
C GLN A 98 -2.73 -11.18 28.58
N GLY A 99 -2.35 -11.25 27.30
CA GLY A 99 -1.48 -10.25 26.67
C GLY A 99 -2.02 -8.82 26.70
N LEU A 100 -3.34 -8.62 26.76
CA LEU A 100 -3.95 -7.28 26.81
C LEU A 100 -3.83 -6.62 28.18
N ASN A 101 -3.67 -7.38 29.25
CA ASN A 101 -3.61 -6.87 30.63
C ASN A 101 -2.17 -6.55 31.10
N GLN A 102 -1.19 -6.55 30.19
CA GLN A 102 0.19 -6.21 30.54
C GLN A 102 0.37 -4.70 30.71
N MET A 103 1.19 -4.29 31.70
CA MET A 103 1.36 -2.87 32.12
C MET A 103 1.73 -1.87 31.01
N LYS A 104 2.31 -2.32 29.89
CA LYS A 104 2.74 -1.46 28.78
C LYS A 104 1.72 -1.34 27.64
N MET A 105 0.62 -2.09 27.69
CA MET A 105 -0.40 -2.06 26.64
C MET A 105 -1.30 -0.82 26.78
N PRO A 106 -1.76 -0.22 25.67
CA PRO A 106 -2.76 0.83 25.70
C PRO A 106 -4.10 0.31 26.24
N GLN A 107 -4.92 1.22 26.75
CA GLN A 107 -6.31 0.91 27.06
C GLN A 107 -7.06 0.58 25.77
N CYS A 108 -7.65 -0.61 25.68
CA CYS A 108 -8.28 -1.11 24.48
C CYS A 108 -9.80 -1.16 24.64
N LEU A 109 -10.52 -0.57 23.68
CA LEU A 109 -11.97 -0.69 23.56
C LEU A 109 -12.31 -1.42 22.26
N PHE A 110 -13.28 -2.32 22.30
CA PHE A 110 -13.66 -3.18 21.19
C PHE A 110 -15.07 -2.84 20.71
N ASP A 111 -15.21 -2.51 19.44
CA ASP A 111 -16.49 -2.21 18.79
C ASP A 111 -16.74 -3.17 17.63
N GLU A 112 -17.82 -3.94 17.71
CA GLU A 112 -18.17 -4.97 16.72
C GLU A 112 -19.21 -4.42 15.74
N PHE A 113 -18.96 -4.59 14.46
CA PHE A 113 -19.92 -4.18 13.43
C PHE A 113 -21.16 -5.10 13.46
N SER A 114 -22.33 -4.48 13.27
CA SER A 114 -23.60 -5.18 13.13
C SER A 114 -24.30 -4.73 11.85
N PRO A 115 -24.45 -5.59 10.83
CA PRO A 115 -23.91 -6.95 10.76
C PRO A 115 -22.37 -6.97 10.62
N ILE A 116 -21.75 -8.10 11.02
CA ILE A 116 -20.35 -8.38 10.71
C ILE A 116 -20.24 -8.58 9.19
N LEU A 117 -19.21 -8.01 8.58
CA LEU A 117 -19.00 -8.04 7.14
C LEU A 117 -18.20 -9.28 6.72
N ASP A 118 -18.61 -9.94 5.63
CA ASP A 118 -17.74 -10.86 4.93
C ASP A 118 -16.70 -10.05 4.13
N PRO A 119 -15.39 -10.30 4.31
CA PRO A 119 -14.35 -9.62 3.55
C PRO A 119 -14.51 -9.73 2.03
N ALA A 120 -15.07 -10.83 1.52
CA ALA A 120 -15.30 -11.04 0.10
C ALA A 120 -16.40 -10.13 -0.47
N ASP A 121 -17.33 -9.70 0.38
CA ASP A 121 -18.46 -8.84 0.01
C ASP A 121 -18.21 -7.35 0.28
N MET A 122 -17.00 -6.98 0.72
CA MET A 122 -16.69 -5.57 1.01
C MET A 122 -16.80 -4.67 -0.21
N CYS A 123 -17.46 -3.54 -0.02
CA CYS A 123 -17.67 -2.51 -1.03
C CYS A 123 -17.28 -1.11 -0.52
N PRO A 124 -17.23 -0.08 -1.40
CA PRO A 124 -16.89 1.28 -0.99
C PRO A 124 -17.80 1.88 0.08
N GLU A 125 -19.06 1.45 0.15
CA GLU A 125 -19.99 1.80 1.20
C GLU A 125 -19.49 1.33 2.58
N ASP A 126 -18.86 0.16 2.65
CA ASP A 126 -18.28 -0.36 3.89
C ASP A 126 -17.02 0.41 4.29
N TRP A 127 -16.19 0.81 3.33
CA TRP A 127 -15.07 1.73 3.61
C TRP A 127 -15.57 3.04 4.23
N CYS A 128 -16.69 3.58 3.72
CA CYS A 128 -17.33 4.77 4.28
C CYS A 128 -17.88 4.54 5.69
N LYS A 129 -18.41 3.35 6.01
CA LYS A 129 -18.81 3.00 7.38
C LYS A 129 -17.61 3.01 8.32
N ILE A 130 -16.51 2.34 7.95
CA ILE A 130 -15.27 2.28 8.75
C ILE A 130 -14.73 3.69 8.98
N ALA A 131 -14.58 4.48 7.92
CA ALA A 131 -14.08 5.85 8.02
C ALA A 131 -15.01 6.74 8.87
N GLY A 132 -16.33 6.56 8.78
CA GLY A 132 -17.30 7.29 9.58
C GLY A 132 -17.27 6.95 11.08
N VAL A 133 -16.94 5.71 11.44
CA VAL A 133 -16.70 5.34 12.85
C VAL A 133 -15.41 6.00 13.36
N ILE A 134 -14.33 5.92 12.58
CA ILE A 134 -13.06 6.59 12.91
C ILE A 134 -13.29 8.09 13.06
N GLU A 135 -14.09 8.71 12.19
CA GLU A 135 -14.38 10.15 12.24
C GLU A 135 -15.03 10.57 13.56
N LYS A 136 -16.06 9.84 13.98
CA LYS A 136 -16.79 10.12 15.23
C LYS A 136 -15.90 9.92 16.46
N ALA A 137 -15.07 8.88 16.43
CA ALA A 137 -14.20 8.50 17.53
C ALA A 137 -12.85 9.27 17.52
N TYR A 138 -12.55 10.05 16.48
CA TYR A 138 -11.19 10.52 16.20
C TYR A 138 -10.53 11.26 17.36
N TYR A 139 -11.28 12.07 18.11
CA TYR A 139 -10.74 12.89 19.19
C TYR A 139 -10.75 12.21 20.56
N GLU A 140 -11.42 11.07 20.70
CA GLU A 140 -11.55 10.33 21.97
C GLU A 140 -10.45 9.27 22.14
N TYR A 141 -9.89 8.77 21.03
CA TYR A 141 -8.89 7.71 21.00
C TYR A 141 -7.57 8.20 20.41
N ASP A 142 -6.47 7.56 20.78
CA ASP A 142 -5.12 7.87 20.32
C ASP A 142 -4.72 7.09 19.05
N GLY A 143 -5.42 6.00 18.76
CA GLY A 143 -5.20 5.19 17.57
C GLY A 143 -6.30 4.16 17.35
N PHE A 144 -6.28 3.55 16.17
CA PHE A 144 -7.32 2.65 15.70
C PHE A 144 -6.72 1.34 15.20
N VAL A 145 -7.31 0.23 15.60
CA VAL A 145 -7.07 -1.08 14.98
C VAL A 145 -8.34 -1.47 14.22
N VAL A 146 -8.21 -1.88 12.96
CA VAL A 146 -9.33 -2.40 12.18
C VAL A 146 -9.09 -3.88 11.91
N LEU A 147 -9.85 -4.73 12.58
CA LEU A 147 -9.85 -6.17 12.33
C LEU A 147 -10.67 -6.46 11.08
N HIS A 148 -10.02 -7.06 10.11
CA HIS A 148 -10.51 -7.21 8.75
C HIS A 148 -10.03 -8.54 8.17
N GLY A 149 -10.77 -9.14 7.24
CA GLY A 149 -10.28 -10.33 6.55
C GLY A 149 -9.25 -10.03 5.47
N THR A 150 -8.40 -11.01 5.19
CA THR A 150 -7.16 -10.82 4.45
C THR A 150 -7.35 -10.52 2.96
N ASP A 151 -8.45 -10.96 2.36
CA ASP A 151 -8.60 -10.95 0.89
C ASP A 151 -8.73 -9.55 0.30
N THR A 152 -9.45 -8.65 0.97
CA THR A 152 -9.70 -7.27 0.52
C THR A 152 -9.03 -6.21 1.41
N MET A 153 -8.30 -6.61 2.45
CA MET A 153 -7.65 -5.69 3.40
C MET A 153 -6.75 -4.65 2.73
N ALA A 154 -5.99 -5.04 1.69
CA ALA A 154 -5.13 -4.11 0.94
C ALA A 154 -5.92 -3.03 0.19
N TYR A 155 -7.12 -3.36 -0.32
CA TYR A 155 -8.03 -2.38 -0.93
C TYR A 155 -8.58 -1.42 0.14
N THR A 156 -9.05 -1.95 1.26
CA THR A 156 -9.59 -1.13 2.36
C THR A 156 -8.51 -0.21 2.96
N ALA A 157 -7.30 -0.72 3.20
CA ALA A 157 -6.17 0.08 3.68
C ALA A 157 -5.81 1.20 2.68
N SER A 158 -5.82 0.88 1.38
CA SER A 158 -5.60 1.86 0.33
C SER A 158 -6.68 2.94 0.32
N ALA A 159 -7.95 2.55 0.35
CA ALA A 159 -9.10 3.46 0.38
C ALA A 159 -9.04 4.40 1.60
N LEU A 160 -8.90 3.85 2.80
CA LEU A 160 -8.80 4.63 4.03
C LEU A 160 -7.63 5.62 4.00
N SER A 161 -6.49 5.25 3.39
CA SER A 161 -5.35 6.18 3.29
C SER A 161 -5.69 7.48 2.54
N PHE A 162 -6.57 7.42 1.53
CA PHE A 162 -7.04 8.58 0.79
C PHE A 162 -8.21 9.28 1.47
N MET A 163 -9.13 8.50 2.07
CA MET A 163 -10.32 9.02 2.75
C MET A 163 -10.00 9.82 4.01
N LEU A 164 -9.03 9.35 4.80
CA LEU A 164 -8.63 9.94 6.07
C LEU A 164 -7.60 11.06 5.86
N GLU A 165 -8.07 12.22 5.45
CA GLU A 165 -7.23 13.39 5.19
C GLU A 165 -6.74 14.04 6.50
N GLN A 166 -5.47 14.45 6.51
CA GLN A 166 -4.79 15.02 7.69
C GLN A 166 -4.83 14.08 8.91
N LEU A 167 -4.68 12.78 8.66
CA LEU A 167 -4.58 11.75 9.69
C LEU A 167 -3.30 11.93 10.52
N ALA A 168 -3.46 12.15 11.82
CA ALA A 168 -2.38 12.40 12.78
C ALA A 168 -2.24 11.26 13.81
N LYS A 169 -3.04 10.21 13.65
CA LYS A 169 -3.14 9.06 14.56
C LYS A 169 -3.02 7.77 13.75
N PRO A 170 -2.43 6.71 14.31
CA PRO A 170 -2.26 5.47 13.58
C PRO A 170 -3.61 4.78 13.34
N VAL A 171 -3.80 4.26 12.13
CA VAL A 171 -4.89 3.36 11.78
C VAL A 171 -4.27 2.07 11.25
N VAL A 172 -4.27 1.02 12.07
CA VAL A 172 -3.60 -0.25 11.74
C VAL A 172 -4.64 -1.31 11.41
N LEU A 173 -4.70 -1.70 10.13
CA LEU A 173 -5.48 -2.85 9.70
C LEU A 173 -4.71 -4.14 10.02
N THR A 174 -5.42 -5.16 10.49
CA THR A 174 -4.87 -6.49 10.69
C THR A 174 -5.97 -7.55 10.65
N GLY A 175 -5.58 -8.82 10.73
CA GLY A 175 -6.47 -9.96 10.70
C GLY A 175 -5.68 -11.25 10.94
N SER A 176 -6.18 -12.37 10.43
CA SER A 176 -5.50 -13.66 10.53
C SER A 176 -5.90 -14.58 9.39
N GLN A 177 -5.04 -15.55 9.10
CA GLN A 177 -5.38 -16.66 8.22
C GLN A 177 -6.17 -17.75 8.96
N LEU A 178 -5.93 -17.91 10.26
CA LEU A 178 -6.64 -18.87 11.10
C LEU A 178 -7.56 -18.16 12.10
N PRO A 179 -8.74 -18.72 12.43
CA PRO A 179 -9.58 -18.23 13.50
C PRO A 179 -8.85 -18.06 14.83
N PHE A 180 -9.24 -17.08 15.64
CA PHE A 180 -8.57 -16.78 16.91
C PHE A 180 -8.64 -17.95 17.92
N ALA A 181 -9.69 -18.77 17.83
CA ALA A 181 -9.87 -19.96 18.66
C ALA A 181 -8.83 -21.06 18.39
N GLU A 182 -8.22 -21.08 17.22
CA GLU A 182 -7.31 -22.16 16.85
C GLU A 182 -5.99 -22.12 17.63
N ALA A 183 -5.43 -23.29 17.89
CA ALA A 183 -4.21 -23.41 18.69
C ALA A 183 -3.03 -22.66 18.06
N LEU A 184 -2.80 -22.88 16.76
CA LEU A 184 -1.67 -22.35 15.99
C LEU A 184 -2.00 -21.02 15.27
N THR A 185 -3.01 -20.30 15.73
CA THR A 185 -3.46 -19.06 15.08
C THR A 185 -2.40 -17.96 15.06
N ASP A 186 -2.29 -17.27 13.92
CA ASP A 186 -1.52 -16.03 13.76
C ASP A 186 -2.24 -14.81 14.34
N ALA A 187 -3.53 -14.93 14.66
CA ALA A 187 -4.38 -13.83 15.13
C ALA A 187 -3.85 -13.13 16.38
N ARG A 188 -3.28 -13.89 17.34
CA ARG A 188 -2.83 -13.34 18.62
C ARG A 188 -1.66 -12.37 18.42
N GLN A 189 -0.66 -12.79 17.65
CA GLN A 189 0.51 -11.96 17.38
C GLN A 189 0.15 -10.75 16.51
N ASN A 190 -0.67 -10.96 15.47
CA ASN A 190 -1.14 -9.89 14.60
C ASN A 190 -1.94 -8.84 15.39
N LEU A 191 -2.89 -9.24 16.22
CA LEU A 191 -3.70 -8.31 17.02
C LEU A 191 -2.85 -7.55 18.05
N LEU A 192 -2.03 -8.25 18.83
CA LEU A 192 -1.20 -7.60 19.86
C LEU A 192 -0.21 -6.61 19.23
N GLY A 193 0.46 -7.00 18.14
CA GLY A 193 1.35 -6.09 17.43
C GLY A 193 0.62 -4.90 16.84
N ALA A 194 -0.56 -5.09 16.24
CA ALA A 194 -1.37 -4.00 15.71
C ALA A 194 -1.79 -2.99 16.80
N ILE A 195 -2.18 -3.47 17.98
CA ILE A 195 -2.49 -2.62 19.15
C ILE A 195 -1.26 -1.83 19.58
N VAL A 196 -0.08 -2.46 19.65
CA VAL A 196 1.17 -1.77 19.99
C VAL A 196 1.46 -0.66 19.00
N PHE A 197 1.38 -0.93 17.68
CA PHE A 197 1.60 0.09 16.66
C PHE A 197 0.52 1.18 16.67
N ALA A 198 -0.74 0.85 16.99
CA ALA A 198 -1.81 1.82 17.17
C ALA A 198 -1.62 2.70 18.43
N GLY A 199 -0.80 2.28 19.39
CA GLY A 199 -0.43 3.08 20.56
C GLY A 199 0.72 4.07 20.30
N LEU A 200 1.36 4.02 19.13
CA LEU A 200 2.53 4.86 18.82
C LEU A 200 2.13 6.25 18.33
N ALA A 201 2.59 7.28 19.04
CA ALA A 201 2.28 8.68 18.75
C ALA A 201 2.89 9.18 17.42
N ASP A 202 4.05 8.63 17.04
CA ASP A 202 4.83 9.08 15.89
C ASP A 202 4.33 8.49 14.55
N LEU A 203 3.29 7.64 14.57
CA LEU A 203 2.74 6.98 13.38
C LEU A 203 1.44 7.66 12.94
N SER A 204 1.49 8.42 11.86
CA SER A 204 0.36 9.20 11.32
C SER A 204 -0.08 8.68 9.94
N GLU A 205 -0.34 7.38 9.84
CA GLU A 205 -0.67 6.71 8.57
C GLU A 205 -1.68 5.58 8.74
N VAL A 206 -2.27 5.18 7.61
CA VAL A 206 -2.99 3.92 7.49
C VAL A 206 -2.00 2.81 7.14
N CYS A 207 -1.93 1.78 7.97
CA CYS A 207 -0.96 0.69 7.85
C CYS A 207 -1.65 -0.68 7.82
N ILE A 208 -0.94 -1.69 7.33
CA ILE A 208 -1.27 -3.10 7.53
C ILE A 208 -0.18 -3.70 8.41
N PHE A 209 -0.56 -4.35 9.51
CA PHE A 209 0.35 -5.16 10.31
C PHE A 209 0.03 -6.64 10.13
N PHE A 210 1.01 -7.43 9.67
CA PHE A 210 0.84 -8.87 9.46
C PHE A 210 2.20 -9.57 9.49
N GLY A 211 2.27 -10.77 10.07
CA GLY A 211 3.48 -11.59 10.03
C GLY A 211 4.72 -10.89 10.61
N GLY A 212 4.54 -10.10 11.67
CA GLY A 212 5.61 -9.36 12.32
C GLY A 212 6.07 -8.09 11.59
N LYS A 213 5.45 -7.69 10.47
CA LYS A 213 5.86 -6.51 9.71
C LYS A 213 4.73 -5.48 9.60
N LEU A 214 5.09 -4.21 9.72
CA LEU A 214 4.19 -3.08 9.50
C LEU A 214 4.45 -2.49 8.11
N PHE A 215 3.43 -2.44 7.28
CA PHE A 215 3.50 -1.91 5.91
C PHE A 215 2.65 -0.65 5.78
N ARG A 216 3.08 0.28 4.92
CA ARG A 216 2.23 1.38 4.47
C ARG A 216 1.04 0.78 3.71
N GLY A 217 -0.20 1.13 4.10
CA GLY A 217 -1.41 0.47 3.60
C GLY A 217 -1.56 0.58 2.09
N ASN A 218 -1.40 1.77 1.52
CA ASN A 218 -1.46 2.03 0.07
C ASN A 218 -0.20 1.63 -0.72
N ARG A 219 0.76 0.97 -0.07
CA ARG A 219 1.89 0.29 -0.74
C ARG A 219 1.78 -1.23 -0.65
N SER A 220 0.81 -1.71 0.12
CA SER A 220 0.63 -3.13 0.36
C SER A 220 -0.17 -3.79 -0.75
N LYS A 221 0.15 -5.06 -0.97
CA LYS A 221 -0.52 -5.98 -1.88
C LYS A 221 -0.66 -7.32 -1.19
N GLY A 222 -1.74 -8.04 -1.46
CA GLY A 222 -1.81 -9.45 -1.08
C GLY A 222 -0.62 -10.21 -1.70
N ASN A 223 0.09 -11.00 -0.91
CA ASN A 223 1.30 -11.71 -1.35
C ASN A 223 0.96 -12.93 -2.22
N ARG A 224 0.39 -12.69 -3.41
CA ARG A 224 -0.11 -13.74 -4.31
C ARG A 224 0.99 -14.69 -4.83
N SER A 225 2.24 -14.25 -4.83
CA SER A 225 3.42 -15.02 -5.26
C SER A 225 3.87 -16.07 -4.25
N LYS A 226 3.68 -15.82 -2.94
CA LYS A 226 3.87 -16.83 -1.88
C LYS A 226 2.57 -17.47 -1.41
N LYS A 227 1.42 -16.85 -1.71
CA LYS A 227 0.07 -17.43 -1.66
C LYS A 227 -0.14 -18.41 -2.82
N VAL A 228 0.86 -19.29 -3.05
CA VAL A 228 0.70 -20.51 -3.85
C VAL A 228 -0.33 -21.43 -3.17
N ASP A 229 -0.51 -21.23 -1.86
CA ASP A 229 -1.62 -21.69 -1.03
C ASP A 229 -2.28 -20.49 -0.32
N ALA A 230 -3.61 -20.46 -0.23
CA ALA A 230 -4.36 -19.37 0.41
C ALA A 230 -4.05 -19.20 1.91
N THR A 231 -3.39 -20.19 2.51
CA THR A 231 -3.14 -20.38 3.95
C THR A 231 -1.81 -19.79 4.45
N SER A 232 -0.96 -19.23 3.59
CA SER A 232 0.34 -18.71 4.01
C SER A 232 0.20 -17.59 5.06
N LEU A 233 0.96 -17.72 6.16
CA LEU A 233 1.04 -16.73 7.24
C LEU A 233 1.76 -15.43 6.81
N GLU A 234 2.49 -15.43 5.68
CA GLU A 234 3.06 -14.22 5.06
C GLU A 234 2.09 -13.63 4.02
N ALA A 235 0.88 -13.27 4.46
CA ALA A 235 -0.24 -12.90 3.59
C ALA A 235 -0.05 -11.59 2.80
N PHE A 236 0.82 -10.69 3.24
CA PHE A 236 1.00 -9.35 2.66
C PHE A 236 2.46 -9.04 2.34
N GLN A 237 2.64 -8.19 1.32
CA GLN A 237 3.93 -7.64 0.92
C GLN A 237 3.78 -6.19 0.48
N SER A 238 4.88 -5.45 0.49
CA SER A 238 4.97 -4.08 -0.05
C SER A 238 6.09 -4.05 -1.09
N PRO A 239 5.79 -4.33 -2.37
CA PRO A 239 6.82 -4.66 -3.35
C PRO A 239 7.68 -3.45 -3.75
N ASN A 240 7.11 -2.25 -3.76
CA ASN A 240 7.78 -1.03 -4.21
C ASN A 240 8.11 -0.07 -3.06
N TYR A 241 7.90 -0.47 -1.81
CA TYR A 241 8.26 0.34 -0.64
C TYR A 241 8.63 -0.57 0.55
N PRO A 242 9.73 -0.34 1.25
CA PRO A 242 10.11 -1.17 2.40
C PRO A 242 9.07 -1.08 3.54
N HIS A 243 9.01 -2.11 4.39
CA HIS A 243 8.17 -2.09 5.59
C HIS A 243 8.59 -0.93 6.53
N LEU A 244 7.63 -0.38 7.25
CA LEU A 244 7.78 0.77 8.15
C LEU A 244 8.35 0.39 9.52
N ALA A 245 8.02 -0.82 9.96
CA ALA A 245 8.55 -1.40 11.19
C ALA A 245 8.55 -2.93 11.12
N GLU A 246 9.34 -3.55 11.99
CA GLU A 246 9.42 -5.00 12.17
C GLU A 246 9.39 -5.34 13.66
N LEU A 247 8.60 -6.35 14.01
CA LEU A 247 8.48 -6.92 15.33
C LEU A 247 9.33 -8.21 15.37
N GLY A 248 10.53 -8.09 15.92
CA GLY A 248 11.40 -9.22 16.25
C GLY A 248 11.40 -9.47 17.76
N THR A 249 12.58 -9.77 18.33
CA THR A 249 12.79 -9.68 19.80
C THR A 249 12.53 -8.27 20.31
N ASP A 250 12.86 -7.28 19.48
CA ASP A 250 12.64 -5.86 19.69
C ASP A 250 11.76 -5.27 18.58
N ILE A 251 11.17 -4.11 18.86
CA ILE A 251 10.40 -3.35 17.88
C ILE A 251 11.34 -2.39 17.14
N ASN A 252 11.58 -2.65 15.87
CA ASN A 252 12.40 -1.80 15.01
C ASN A 252 11.53 -0.89 14.16
N ILE A 253 11.50 0.41 14.46
CA ILE A 253 10.75 1.42 13.70
C ILE A 253 11.70 2.19 12.78
N TYR A 254 11.45 2.15 11.48
CA TYR A 254 12.25 2.87 10.49
C TYR A 254 11.70 4.27 10.26
N ARG A 255 11.95 5.19 11.20
CA ARG A 255 11.37 6.56 11.21
C ARG A 255 11.48 7.31 9.88
N ARG A 256 12.60 7.19 9.15
CA ARG A 256 12.80 7.83 7.84
C ARG A 256 11.83 7.35 6.74
N ARG A 257 11.14 6.23 6.96
CA ARG A 257 10.14 5.66 6.05
C ARG A 257 8.73 6.14 6.39
N LEU A 258 8.52 6.74 7.55
CA LEU A 258 7.22 7.26 7.96
C LEU A 258 6.92 8.57 7.23
N SER A 259 5.64 8.86 7.06
CA SER A 259 5.14 10.13 6.55
C SER A 259 5.29 11.19 7.61
N ASP A 260 5.51 12.42 7.16
CA ASP A 260 5.51 13.56 8.07
C ASP A 260 4.13 13.73 8.74
N PRO A 261 4.10 14.21 9.98
CA PRO A 261 2.85 14.56 10.64
C PRO A 261 2.03 15.57 9.81
N PRO A 262 0.71 15.43 9.77
CA PRO A 262 -0.15 16.35 9.05
C PRO A 262 -0.10 17.76 9.64
N ARG A 263 -0.33 18.77 8.79
CA ARG A 263 -0.35 20.19 9.20
C ARG A 263 -1.75 20.77 9.36
N GLY A 264 -2.78 19.99 9.02
CA GLY A 264 -4.17 20.43 9.00
C GLY A 264 -5.08 19.68 9.96
N ARG A 265 -6.34 20.11 10.02
CA ARG A 265 -7.40 19.41 10.77
C ARG A 265 -7.85 18.15 10.01
N PHE A 266 -7.96 17.05 10.73
CA PHE A 266 -8.49 15.77 10.27
C PHE A 266 -9.89 15.90 9.66
N ARG A 267 -10.12 15.21 8.53
CA ARG A 267 -11.40 15.15 7.80
C ARG A 267 -11.55 13.82 7.07
N VAL A 268 -12.78 13.35 6.94
CA VAL A 268 -13.10 12.17 6.12
C VAL A 268 -13.73 12.56 4.78
N HIS A 269 -13.22 11.96 3.71
CA HIS A 269 -13.81 12.01 2.38
C HIS A 269 -14.47 10.68 2.04
N LYS A 270 -15.70 10.73 1.52
CA LYS A 270 -16.43 9.53 1.13
C LYS A 270 -16.05 9.10 -0.28
N ILE A 271 -15.99 7.79 -0.49
CA ILE A 271 -15.86 7.18 -1.82
C ILE A 271 -17.24 6.65 -2.21
N GLN A 272 -17.76 7.12 -3.34
CA GLN A 272 -19.09 6.76 -3.86
C GLN A 272 -19.03 6.20 -5.29
N VAL A 273 -17.88 6.37 -5.96
CA VAL A 273 -17.69 5.90 -7.33
C VAL A 273 -17.16 4.47 -7.31
N THR A 274 -17.93 3.57 -7.92
CA THR A 274 -17.62 2.14 -8.01
C THR A 274 -17.39 1.68 -9.45
N GLN A 275 -17.62 2.56 -10.44
CA GLN A 275 -17.62 2.21 -11.86
C GLN A 275 -16.22 2.21 -12.49
N ILE A 276 -15.31 1.45 -11.85
CA ILE A 276 -13.92 1.27 -12.26
C ILE A 276 -13.70 -0.19 -12.64
N VAL A 277 -13.04 -0.43 -13.77
CA VAL A 277 -12.71 -1.78 -14.26
C VAL A 277 -11.21 -1.96 -14.30
N VAL A 278 -10.72 -3.10 -13.81
CA VAL A 278 -9.32 -3.51 -13.96
C VAL A 278 -9.23 -4.53 -15.10
N MET A 279 -8.41 -4.26 -16.11
CA MET A 279 -8.23 -5.16 -17.26
C MET A 279 -6.79 -5.61 -17.42
N TRP A 280 -6.60 -6.92 -17.49
CA TRP A 280 -5.30 -7.53 -17.75
C TRP A 280 -5.10 -7.72 -19.24
N VAL A 281 -4.08 -7.05 -19.78
CA VAL A 281 -3.68 -7.24 -21.18
C VAL A 281 -2.92 -8.55 -21.30
N ILE A 282 -3.29 -9.41 -22.24
CA ILE A 282 -2.61 -10.71 -22.48
C ILE A 282 -2.25 -10.85 -23.96
N PRO A 283 -1.23 -11.64 -24.34
CA PRO A 283 -0.89 -11.81 -25.75
C PRO A 283 -2.11 -12.27 -26.57
N GLY A 284 -2.41 -11.56 -27.66
CA GLY A 284 -3.53 -11.91 -28.54
C GLY A 284 -4.93 -11.48 -28.06
N PHE A 285 -5.06 -10.61 -27.04
CA PHE A 285 -6.38 -10.12 -26.58
C PHE A 285 -7.24 -9.54 -27.72
N SER A 286 -8.57 -9.77 -27.62
CA SER A 286 -9.57 -9.18 -28.53
C SER A 286 -9.85 -7.72 -28.15
N ASP A 287 -10.02 -6.86 -29.16
CA ASP A 287 -10.38 -5.45 -28.93
C ASP A 287 -11.87 -5.28 -28.59
N GLU A 288 -12.70 -6.30 -28.81
CA GLU A 288 -14.15 -6.26 -28.59
C GLU A 288 -14.51 -5.85 -27.17
N PHE A 289 -13.74 -6.33 -26.17
CA PHE A 289 -13.95 -5.94 -24.77
C PHE A 289 -13.70 -4.45 -24.54
N PHE A 290 -12.69 -3.87 -25.20
CA PHE A 290 -12.41 -2.44 -25.12
C PHE A 290 -13.49 -1.63 -25.83
N GLU A 291 -13.99 -2.11 -26.97
CA GLU A 291 -15.12 -1.47 -27.65
C GLU A 291 -16.40 -1.48 -26.81
N CYS A 292 -16.66 -2.57 -26.07
CA CYS A 292 -17.77 -2.66 -25.13
C CYS A 292 -17.63 -1.63 -24.00
N LEU A 293 -16.42 -1.44 -23.47
CA LEU A 293 -16.16 -0.40 -22.46
C LEU A 293 -16.36 1.01 -23.00
N VAL A 294 -15.93 1.30 -24.22
CA VAL A 294 -16.17 2.61 -24.88
C VAL A 294 -17.66 2.90 -25.02
N LYS A 295 -18.46 1.87 -25.35
CA LYS A 295 -19.92 2.00 -25.51
C LYS A 295 -20.66 2.04 -24.18
N SER A 296 -19.98 1.72 -23.08
CA SER A 296 -20.60 1.70 -21.76
C SER A 296 -20.74 3.12 -21.21
N ASN A 297 -21.97 3.53 -20.93
CA ASN A 297 -22.24 4.81 -20.25
C ASN A 297 -21.98 4.74 -18.74
N SER A 298 -21.71 3.55 -18.19
CA SER A 298 -21.53 3.37 -16.75
C SER A 298 -20.07 3.48 -16.32
N VAL A 299 -19.11 3.05 -17.16
CA VAL A 299 -17.69 2.99 -16.79
C VAL A 299 -17.08 4.38 -16.80
N LYS A 300 -16.43 4.74 -15.69
CA LYS A 300 -15.76 6.04 -15.52
C LYS A 300 -14.24 5.94 -15.47
N GLY A 301 -13.73 4.79 -15.06
CA GLY A 301 -12.30 4.55 -14.93
C GLY A 301 -11.89 3.16 -15.40
N VAL A 302 -10.71 3.07 -16.02
CA VAL A 302 -10.11 1.80 -16.44
C VAL A 302 -8.68 1.73 -15.96
N VAL A 303 -8.34 0.68 -15.20
CA VAL A 303 -6.97 0.35 -14.82
C VAL A 303 -6.47 -0.74 -15.76
N LEU A 304 -5.53 -0.40 -16.64
CA LEU A 304 -4.92 -1.34 -17.58
C LEU A 304 -3.65 -1.93 -16.99
N MET A 305 -3.65 -3.24 -16.77
CA MET A 305 -2.48 -3.98 -16.35
C MET A 305 -1.66 -4.33 -17.60
N LEU A 306 -0.58 -3.58 -17.82
CA LEU A 306 0.34 -3.71 -18.96
C LEU A 306 1.57 -4.56 -18.59
N TYR A 307 2.32 -5.01 -19.60
CA TYR A 307 3.53 -5.80 -19.38
C TYR A 307 4.69 -4.95 -18.88
N GLY A 308 5.51 -5.49 -17.99
CA GLY A 308 6.78 -4.89 -17.57
C GLY A 308 6.64 -3.43 -17.17
N CYS A 309 7.40 -2.55 -17.82
CA CYS A 309 7.43 -1.11 -17.55
C CYS A 309 6.32 -0.29 -18.24
N GLY A 310 5.23 -0.93 -18.69
CA GLY A 310 4.10 -0.24 -19.35
C GLY A 310 3.91 -0.56 -20.82
N ASN A 311 4.29 -1.77 -21.25
CA ASN A 311 4.23 -2.20 -22.64
C ASN A 311 2.94 -2.96 -22.94
N ALA A 312 2.42 -2.76 -24.15
CA ALA A 312 1.36 -3.55 -24.77
C ALA A 312 1.49 -3.44 -26.31
N PRO A 313 0.74 -4.21 -27.11
CA PRO A 313 0.86 -4.19 -28.58
C PRO A 313 0.50 -2.83 -29.22
N ALA A 314 1.44 -1.88 -29.26
CA ALA A 314 1.23 -0.56 -29.87
C ALA A 314 1.07 -0.60 -31.41
N ARG A 315 1.49 -1.67 -32.07
CA ARG A 315 1.22 -1.89 -33.51
C ARG A 315 -0.27 -2.14 -33.80
N LYS A 316 -1.06 -2.48 -32.79
CA LYS A 316 -2.49 -2.76 -32.92
C LYS A 316 -3.27 -1.44 -32.94
N VAL A 317 -3.41 -0.86 -34.13
CA VAL A 317 -4.04 0.45 -34.33
C VAL A 317 -5.50 0.50 -33.80
N SER A 318 -6.24 -0.60 -33.93
CA SER A 318 -7.62 -0.71 -33.41
C SER A 318 -7.68 -0.59 -31.89
N PHE A 319 -6.71 -1.15 -31.17
CA PHE A 319 -6.58 -1.00 -29.72
C PHE A 319 -6.30 0.45 -29.33
N LEU A 320 -5.33 1.11 -29.97
CA LEU A 320 -5.03 2.53 -29.72
C LEU A 320 -6.25 3.43 -30.00
N LYS A 321 -7.01 3.14 -31.06
CA LYS A 321 -8.28 3.84 -31.36
C LYS A 321 -9.31 3.65 -30.25
N CYS A 322 -9.41 2.45 -29.66
CA CYS A 322 -10.31 2.23 -28.52
C CYS A 322 -9.88 3.05 -27.31
N LEU A 323 -8.59 3.08 -26.98
CA LEU A 323 -8.07 3.87 -25.86
C LEU A 323 -8.36 5.37 -26.06
N ARG A 324 -8.11 5.89 -27.26
CA ARG A 324 -8.45 7.28 -27.60
C ARG A 324 -9.93 7.55 -27.39
N LYS A 325 -10.81 6.70 -27.91
CA LYS A 325 -12.27 6.86 -27.75
C LYS A 325 -12.70 6.81 -26.28
N MET A 326 -12.08 5.98 -25.44
CA MET A 326 -12.36 5.96 -24.00
C MET A 326 -12.02 7.31 -23.37
N VAL A 327 -10.82 7.81 -23.65
CA VAL A 327 -10.34 9.09 -23.12
C VAL A 327 -11.22 10.25 -23.61
N ASP A 328 -11.58 10.26 -24.89
CA ASP A 328 -12.46 11.28 -25.48
C ASP A 328 -13.87 11.23 -24.89
N ALA A 329 -14.34 10.04 -24.47
CA ALA A 329 -15.59 9.85 -23.73
C ALA A 329 -15.48 10.24 -22.23
N GLY A 330 -14.33 10.75 -21.79
CA GLY A 330 -14.09 11.17 -20.41
C GLY A 330 -13.73 10.03 -19.45
N ILE A 331 -13.50 8.81 -19.94
CA ILE A 331 -13.05 7.68 -19.13
C ILE A 331 -11.58 7.88 -18.77
N VAL A 332 -11.26 7.84 -17.49
CA VAL A 332 -9.86 7.95 -17.02
C VAL A 332 -9.17 6.60 -17.16
N VAL A 333 -8.18 6.52 -18.04
CA VAL A 333 -7.43 5.28 -18.31
C VAL A 333 -6.04 5.35 -17.67
N VAL A 334 -5.76 4.43 -16.74
CA VAL A 334 -4.53 4.40 -15.94
C VAL A 334 -3.77 3.10 -16.20
N ALA A 335 -2.48 3.20 -16.54
CA ALA A 335 -1.61 2.07 -16.79
C ALA A 335 -0.86 1.63 -15.52
N CYS A 336 -1.06 0.39 -15.11
CA CYS A 336 -0.31 -0.33 -14.07
C CYS A 336 0.55 -1.43 -14.68
N SER A 337 1.56 -1.88 -13.96
CA SER A 337 2.33 -3.06 -14.34
C SER A 337 1.67 -4.34 -13.83
N GLN A 338 1.67 -5.40 -14.64
CA GLN A 338 1.38 -6.76 -14.18
C GLN A 338 2.46 -7.31 -13.25
N CYS A 339 3.69 -6.80 -13.35
CA CYS A 339 4.78 -7.20 -12.47
C CYS A 339 4.49 -6.76 -11.03
N SER A 340 4.86 -7.59 -10.06
CA SER A 340 4.68 -7.25 -8.65
C SER A 340 5.52 -6.04 -8.22
N THR A 341 6.72 -5.90 -8.79
CA THR A 341 7.67 -4.80 -8.52
C THR A 341 7.94 -4.00 -9.80
N GLY A 342 8.33 -2.73 -9.62
CA GLY A 342 8.73 -1.83 -10.70
C GLY A 342 7.79 -0.65 -10.90
N LYS A 343 8.14 0.19 -11.88
CA LYS A 343 7.46 1.45 -12.24
C LYS A 343 7.03 1.41 -13.70
N VAL A 344 5.82 1.89 -13.98
CA VAL A 344 5.36 2.16 -15.35
C VAL A 344 5.95 3.48 -15.83
N VAL A 345 6.68 3.44 -16.95
CA VAL A 345 7.33 4.61 -17.57
C VAL A 345 6.97 4.63 -19.05
N LEU A 346 5.81 5.21 -19.36
CA LEU A 346 5.26 5.22 -20.71
C LEU A 346 6.19 5.95 -21.71
N GLU A 347 6.84 7.04 -21.29
CA GLU A 347 7.67 7.86 -22.18
C GLU A 347 9.02 7.22 -22.56
N LYS A 348 9.47 6.19 -21.83
CA LYS A 348 10.81 5.60 -22.03
C LYS A 348 10.92 4.79 -23.33
N TYR A 349 9.82 4.23 -23.83
CA TYR A 349 9.81 3.39 -25.02
C TYR A 349 8.79 3.88 -26.05
N ALA A 350 9.10 3.77 -27.34
CA ALA A 350 8.19 4.18 -28.42
C ALA A 350 6.79 3.55 -28.31
N VAL A 351 6.73 2.33 -27.80
CA VAL A 351 5.47 1.60 -27.52
C VAL A 351 4.64 2.29 -26.44
N GLY A 352 5.27 2.71 -25.33
CA GLY A 352 4.60 3.40 -24.24
C GLY A 352 4.16 4.82 -24.63
N LYS A 353 4.95 5.50 -25.46
CA LYS A 353 4.64 6.85 -25.96
C LYS A 353 3.31 6.89 -26.71
N ALA A 354 3.00 5.87 -27.51
CA ALA A 354 1.72 5.77 -28.22
C ALA A 354 0.51 5.73 -27.25
N PHE A 355 0.65 5.10 -26.08
CA PHE A 355 -0.41 5.09 -25.05
C PHE A 355 -0.56 6.45 -24.37
N SER A 356 0.56 7.09 -24.03
CA SER A 356 0.58 8.43 -23.45
C SER A 356 -0.06 9.44 -24.42
N GLU A 357 0.28 9.37 -25.70
CA GLU A 357 -0.34 10.18 -26.75
C GLU A 357 -1.86 9.95 -26.79
N CYS A 358 -2.34 8.71 -26.60
CA CYS A 358 -3.76 8.36 -26.47
C CYS A 358 -4.45 8.93 -25.22
N GLY A 359 -3.70 9.52 -24.28
CA GLY A 359 -4.20 10.09 -23.03
C GLY A 359 -4.27 9.10 -21.88
N VAL A 360 -3.62 7.94 -22.01
CA VAL A 360 -3.39 6.98 -20.91
C VAL A 360 -2.33 7.55 -19.97
N ILE A 361 -2.58 7.51 -18.67
CA ILE A 361 -1.65 8.01 -17.65
C ILE A 361 -0.95 6.86 -16.92
N SER A 362 0.27 7.08 -16.45
CA SER A 362 1.01 6.10 -15.66
C SER A 362 0.55 6.08 -14.20
N ALA A 363 0.39 4.89 -13.62
CA ALA A 363 0.26 4.68 -12.18
C ALA A 363 1.61 4.72 -11.43
N ASN A 364 2.71 5.02 -12.11
CA ASN A 364 4.07 4.90 -11.59
C ASN A 364 4.31 3.48 -11.00
N ASP A 365 4.65 3.40 -9.73
CA ASP A 365 4.93 2.19 -8.96
C ASP A 365 3.80 1.86 -7.96
N MET A 366 2.60 2.42 -8.15
CA MET A 366 1.42 2.07 -7.34
C MET A 366 1.03 0.61 -7.51
N THR A 367 0.49 0.01 -6.45
CA THR A 367 -0.21 -1.27 -6.52
C THR A 367 -1.55 -1.12 -7.24
N THR A 368 -2.15 -2.22 -7.68
CA THR A 368 -3.50 -2.22 -8.28
C THR A 368 -4.52 -1.73 -7.26
N GLU A 369 -4.40 -2.18 -6.02
CA GLU A 369 -5.25 -1.81 -4.89
C GLU A 369 -5.23 -0.30 -4.65
N ALA A 370 -4.04 0.29 -4.58
CA ALA A 370 -3.88 1.73 -4.42
C ALA A 370 -4.39 2.53 -5.63
N THR A 371 -4.17 2.02 -6.84
CA THR A 371 -4.63 2.69 -8.07
C THR A 371 -6.15 2.74 -8.15
N VAL A 372 -6.83 1.63 -7.85
CA VAL A 372 -8.30 1.56 -7.82
C VAL A 372 -8.85 2.48 -6.73
N ALA A 373 -8.31 2.40 -5.51
CA ALA A 373 -8.75 3.22 -4.39
C ALA A 373 -8.57 4.73 -4.66
N LYS A 374 -7.41 5.12 -5.21
CA LYS A 374 -7.11 6.51 -5.56
C LYS A 374 -8.02 7.05 -6.65
N LEU A 375 -8.25 6.24 -7.69
CA LEU A 375 -9.14 6.62 -8.79
C LEU A 375 -10.58 6.80 -8.30
N ALA A 376 -11.07 5.88 -7.47
CA ALA A 376 -12.39 5.97 -6.85
C ALA A 376 -12.52 7.22 -5.96
N TYR A 377 -11.50 7.51 -5.16
CA TYR A 377 -11.42 8.70 -4.32
C TYR A 377 -11.47 10.00 -5.14
N LEU A 378 -10.62 10.13 -6.17
CA LEU A 378 -10.55 11.34 -6.98
C LEU A 378 -11.83 11.57 -7.78
N MET A 379 -12.45 10.52 -8.31
CA MET A 379 -13.74 10.64 -8.99
C MET A 379 -14.88 11.01 -8.02
N SER A 380 -14.83 10.52 -6.78
CA SER A 380 -15.82 10.86 -5.75
C SER A 380 -15.71 12.30 -5.25
N LYS A 381 -14.60 12.99 -5.54
CA LYS A 381 -14.42 14.43 -5.28
C LYS A 381 -15.12 15.32 -6.32
N GLY A 382 -15.70 14.75 -7.37
CA GLY A 382 -16.32 15.51 -8.45
C GLY A 382 -15.32 16.21 -9.37
N LEU A 383 -14.08 15.73 -9.41
CA LEU A 383 -13.05 16.26 -10.32
C LEU A 383 -13.43 15.98 -11.77
N SER A 384 -13.03 16.90 -12.67
CA SER A 384 -13.05 16.63 -14.11
C SER A 384 -12.15 15.44 -14.45
N SER A 385 -12.37 14.79 -15.58
CA SER A 385 -11.49 13.70 -16.05
C SER A 385 -10.03 14.18 -16.19
N GLU A 386 -9.83 15.43 -16.60
CA GLU A 386 -8.52 16.05 -16.72
C GLU A 386 -7.84 16.26 -15.37
N ASP A 387 -8.55 16.84 -14.39
CA ASP A 387 -7.99 17.06 -13.06
C ASP A 387 -7.76 15.73 -12.32
N CYS A 388 -8.63 14.74 -12.55
CA CYS A 388 -8.45 13.39 -12.06
C CYS A 388 -7.17 12.77 -12.64
N ARG A 389 -6.91 12.93 -13.95
CA ARG A 389 -5.67 12.46 -14.57
C ARG A 389 -4.43 13.10 -13.93
N LYS A 390 -4.44 14.42 -13.75
CA LYS A 390 -3.33 15.15 -13.10
C LYS A 390 -3.11 14.67 -11.67
N ALA A 391 -4.17 14.61 -10.87
CA ALA A 391 -4.10 14.19 -9.47
C ALA A 391 -3.70 12.72 -9.31
N MET A 392 -4.07 11.85 -10.26
CA MET A 392 -3.63 10.45 -10.28
C MET A 392 -2.12 10.32 -10.38
N GLN A 393 -1.41 11.25 -11.04
CA GLN A 393 0.04 11.24 -11.22
C GLN A 393 0.82 11.92 -10.07
N GLN A 394 0.14 12.51 -9.09
CA GLN A 394 0.76 13.16 -7.94
C GLN A 394 0.78 12.24 -6.73
N ASN A 395 1.88 12.18 -5.97
CA ASN A 395 1.91 11.46 -4.70
C ASN A 395 1.04 12.18 -3.66
N LEU A 396 -0.05 11.57 -3.21
CA LEU A 396 -0.97 12.19 -2.25
C LEU A 396 -0.74 11.72 -0.82
N ARG A 397 -0.44 10.43 -0.63
CA ARG A 397 -0.44 9.74 0.66
C ARG A 397 0.70 8.71 0.76
N GLY A 398 1.76 8.92 -0.01
CA GLY A 398 2.91 8.03 -0.06
C GLY A 398 2.68 6.76 -0.88
N GLU A 399 1.63 6.69 -1.71
CA GLU A 399 1.23 5.52 -2.51
C GLU A 399 2.14 5.23 -3.72
N MET A 400 2.86 6.25 -4.17
CA MET A 400 3.82 6.16 -5.25
C MET A 400 5.11 6.83 -4.86
N SER A 401 6.20 6.38 -5.46
CA SER A 401 7.47 7.06 -5.31
C SER A 401 7.38 8.34 -6.12
N THR A 402 7.47 9.47 -5.43
CA THR A 402 7.95 10.68 -6.10
C THR A 402 9.30 10.32 -6.70
N GLU A 403 9.71 11.01 -7.75
CA GLU A 403 11.13 11.03 -8.05
C GLU A 403 11.80 11.56 -6.77
N MET A 404 12.25 10.66 -5.88
CA MET A 404 13.49 10.90 -5.15
C MET A 404 14.39 11.33 -6.28
N ASN A 405 14.78 12.61 -6.28
CA ASN A 405 15.80 13.18 -7.14
C ASN A 405 16.63 12.02 -7.66
N THR A 406 16.32 11.53 -8.86
CA THR A 406 17.18 10.55 -9.49
C THR A 406 18.37 11.42 -9.71
N LEU A 407 19.31 11.36 -8.77
CA LEU A 407 20.52 12.13 -8.79
C LEU A 407 21.12 11.61 -10.09
N HIS A 408 20.97 12.40 -11.15
CA HIS A 408 21.63 12.15 -12.42
C HIS A 408 23.09 12.38 -12.07
N ILE A 409 23.73 11.34 -11.53
CA ILE A 409 25.14 11.35 -11.22
C ILE A 409 25.81 11.28 -12.59
N ASN A 410 25.97 12.45 -13.20
CA ASN A 410 26.89 12.66 -14.29
C ASN A 410 28.29 12.59 -13.66
N GLY A 411 28.80 11.37 -13.48
CA GLY A 411 30.10 11.13 -12.88
C GLY A 411 31.21 11.77 -13.72
N LYS A 412 31.62 13.00 -13.37
CA LYS A 412 32.78 13.69 -13.97
C LYS A 412 34.10 13.37 -13.27
N GLY A 413 34.08 12.54 -12.22
CA GLY A 413 35.29 12.15 -11.49
C GLY A 413 36.31 11.47 -12.40
N GLN A 414 37.60 11.69 -12.14
CA GLN A 414 38.70 10.97 -12.78
C GLN A 414 39.31 9.99 -11.78
N LEU A 415 39.76 8.83 -12.25
CA LEU A 415 40.61 7.93 -11.49
C LEU A 415 42.00 8.57 -11.28
N PRO A 416 42.83 8.08 -10.34
CA PRO A 416 44.17 8.64 -10.09
C PRO A 416 45.12 8.67 -11.30
N ASP A 417 44.82 7.87 -12.32
CA ASP A 417 45.54 7.82 -13.61
C ASP A 417 44.96 8.79 -14.66
N GLY A 418 43.99 9.63 -14.30
CA GLY A 418 43.35 10.63 -15.15
C GLY A 418 42.22 10.08 -16.04
N THR A 419 41.94 8.78 -16.00
CA THR A 419 40.86 8.20 -16.80
C THR A 419 39.49 8.60 -16.26
N PRO A 420 38.48 8.87 -17.13
CA PRO A 420 37.14 9.17 -16.65
C PRO A 420 36.58 8.01 -15.84
N PHE A 421 36.08 8.28 -14.63
CA PHE A 421 35.51 7.26 -13.74
C PHE A 421 34.43 6.41 -14.42
N MET A 422 33.70 6.98 -15.39
CA MET A 422 32.71 6.26 -16.18
C MET A 422 33.29 5.13 -17.05
N SER A 423 34.56 5.21 -17.48
CA SER A 423 35.15 4.24 -18.41
C SER A 423 35.40 2.86 -17.79
N GLN A 424 35.26 2.72 -16.47
CA GLN A 424 35.40 1.42 -15.80
C GLN A 424 34.12 0.55 -15.86
N PHE A 425 33.00 1.12 -16.31
CA PHE A 425 31.71 0.41 -16.39
C PHE A 425 31.34 0.18 -17.86
N GLN A 426 31.36 -1.09 -18.30
CA GLN A 426 30.95 -1.47 -19.66
C GLN A 426 29.42 -1.50 -19.83
N GLU A 427 28.67 -1.68 -18.74
CA GLU A 427 27.22 -1.76 -18.73
C GLU A 427 26.60 -0.73 -17.76
N GLN A 428 25.58 -0.02 -18.22
CA GLN A 428 24.92 1.05 -17.47
C GLN A 428 24.27 0.55 -16.16
N GLU A 429 23.86 -0.72 -16.14
CA GLU A 429 23.23 -1.36 -14.97
C GLU A 429 24.24 -1.54 -13.82
N HIS A 430 25.48 -1.90 -14.14
CA HIS A 430 26.57 -2.00 -13.16
C HIS A 430 26.95 -0.63 -12.58
N PHE A 431 26.98 0.41 -13.41
CA PHE A 431 27.18 1.79 -12.93
C PHE A 431 26.05 2.23 -11.99
N THR A 432 24.80 1.93 -12.35
CA THR A 432 23.62 2.27 -11.54
C THR A 432 23.60 1.50 -10.21
N TYR A 433 24.03 0.23 -10.22
CA TYR A 433 24.20 -0.58 -9.01
C TYR A 433 25.32 -0.01 -8.12
N PHE A 434 26.47 0.32 -8.71
CA PHE A 434 27.59 0.94 -8.01
C PHE A 434 27.18 2.25 -7.34
N CYS A 435 26.49 3.14 -8.05
CA CYS A 435 26.00 4.41 -7.50
C CYS A 435 25.09 4.18 -6.29
N ARG A 436 24.19 3.19 -6.35
CA ARG A 436 23.33 2.82 -5.21
C ARG A 436 24.12 2.33 -4.01
N GLN A 437 25.15 1.51 -4.23
CA GLN A 437 26.01 1.03 -3.14
C GLN A 437 26.87 2.16 -2.56
N ALA A 438 27.43 3.03 -3.41
CA ALA A 438 28.22 4.17 -2.98
C ALA A 438 27.40 5.18 -2.17
N LEU A 439 26.16 5.48 -2.59
CA LEU A 439 25.25 6.34 -1.82
C LEU A 439 24.92 5.71 -0.46
N LYS A 440 24.56 4.42 -0.46
CA LYS A 440 24.25 3.68 0.76
C LYS A 440 25.45 3.66 1.71
N GLN A 441 26.65 3.45 1.19
CA GLN A 441 27.88 3.42 1.99
C GLN A 441 28.29 4.82 2.47
N ALA A 442 28.10 5.87 1.67
CA ALA A 442 28.30 7.25 2.10
C ALA A 442 27.30 7.65 3.19
N GLU A 443 26.04 7.22 3.07
CA GLU A 443 25.02 7.40 4.11
C GLU A 443 25.35 6.62 5.39
N GLU A 444 25.74 5.36 5.28
CA GLU A 444 26.17 4.54 6.42
C GLU A 444 27.45 5.07 7.07
N CYS A 445 28.40 5.59 6.29
CA CYS A 445 29.61 6.24 6.79
C CYS A 445 29.29 7.58 7.44
N ALA A 446 28.39 8.39 6.87
CA ALA A 446 27.92 9.62 7.49
C ALA A 446 27.18 9.34 8.80
N GLU A 447 26.34 8.31 8.82
CA GLU A 447 25.61 7.85 10.00
C GLU A 447 26.55 7.29 11.07
N LYS A 448 27.53 6.46 10.70
CA LYS A 448 28.58 5.97 11.61
C LYS A 448 29.49 7.09 12.09
N ALA A 449 29.86 8.05 11.24
CA ALA A 449 30.65 9.21 11.65
C ALA A 449 29.86 10.11 12.62
N CYS A 450 28.54 10.26 12.42
CA CYS A 450 27.65 10.95 13.36
C CYS A 450 27.48 10.20 14.69
N LEU A 451 27.49 8.86 14.66
CA LEU A 451 27.38 8.03 15.86
C LEU A 451 28.70 7.93 16.65
N VAL A 452 29.84 8.08 15.97
CA VAL A 452 31.16 7.89 16.57
C VAL A 452 31.75 9.22 17.05
N TRP A 453 31.61 10.33 16.31
CA TRP A 453 32.27 11.63 16.60
C TRP A 453 31.33 12.85 16.53
N ALA A 454 30.24 12.87 17.31
CA ALA A 454 29.32 14.01 17.29
C ALA A 454 29.95 15.29 17.87
N ASP A 455 30.30 16.26 17.01
CA ASP A 455 30.30 17.67 17.36
C ASP A 455 29.17 18.40 16.59
N ASP A 456 28.63 19.46 17.20
CA ASP A 456 27.40 20.14 16.75
C ASP A 456 27.50 20.71 15.31
N LYS A 457 28.72 20.93 14.82
CA LYS A 457 28.99 21.37 13.44
C LYS A 457 28.58 20.34 12.40
N SER A 458 28.60 19.06 12.74
CA SER A 458 28.27 17.95 11.83
C SER A 458 26.75 17.79 11.68
N LEU A 459 26.00 18.00 12.76
CA LEU A 459 24.53 18.06 12.74
C LEU A 459 24.00 19.28 11.98
N TYR A 460 24.66 20.43 12.16
CA TYR A 460 24.33 21.66 11.44
C TYR A 460 24.56 21.55 9.93
N ARG A 461 25.66 20.93 9.48
CA ARG A 461 25.96 20.70 8.05
C ARG A 461 24.98 19.75 7.38
N LEU A 462 24.51 18.72 8.09
CA LEU A 462 23.46 17.82 7.59
C LEU A 462 22.12 18.55 7.45
N GLY A 463 21.78 19.42 8.41
CA GLY A 463 20.62 20.30 8.34
C GLY A 463 20.69 21.28 7.17
N LEU A 464 21.85 21.95 6.99
CA LEU A 464 22.07 22.93 5.92
C LEU A 464 22.08 22.29 4.53
N SER A 465 22.67 21.10 4.39
CA SER A 465 22.66 20.32 3.15
C SER A 465 21.23 19.90 2.75
N ARG A 466 20.44 19.40 3.71
CA ARG A 466 19.02 19.09 3.48
C ARG A 466 18.19 20.33 3.13
N MET A 467 18.48 21.48 3.75
CA MET A 467 17.80 22.74 3.46
C MET A 467 18.14 23.29 2.06
N LEU A 468 19.42 23.19 1.64
CA LEU A 468 19.89 23.61 0.33
C LEU A 468 19.45 22.66 -0.79
N SER A 469 19.45 21.34 -0.56
CA SER A 469 18.89 20.37 -1.50
C SER A 469 17.36 20.49 -1.66
N ALA A 470 16.66 21.01 -0.65
CA ALA A 470 15.23 21.31 -0.74
C ALA A 470 14.91 22.62 -1.51
N GLN A 471 15.87 23.56 -1.59
CA GLN A 471 15.68 24.83 -2.31
C GLN A 471 16.31 24.87 -3.71
N SER A 472 17.26 23.99 -4.00
CA SER A 472 17.96 23.93 -5.28
C SER A 472 17.30 22.94 -6.25
N ALA A 473 16.18 23.35 -6.87
CA ALA A 473 15.58 22.63 -8.00
C ALA A 473 16.37 22.81 -9.32
N ARG A 474 17.59 23.38 -9.32
CA ARG A 474 18.28 23.79 -10.56
C ARG A 474 19.82 23.67 -10.60
N VAL A 475 20.48 23.10 -9.58
CA VAL A 475 21.95 22.98 -9.61
C VAL A 475 22.35 21.51 -9.78
N GLU A 476 23.12 21.22 -10.83
CA GLU A 476 23.89 19.98 -10.96
C GLU A 476 24.78 19.83 -9.70
N ALA A 477 24.37 18.99 -8.75
CA ALA A 477 25.10 18.82 -7.51
C ALA A 477 26.29 17.86 -7.72
N LEU A 478 27.50 18.41 -7.79
CA LEU A 478 28.75 17.65 -7.72
C LEU A 478 28.89 17.08 -6.30
N TRP A 479 28.77 15.75 -6.17
CA TRP A 479 28.88 15.03 -4.89
C TRP A 479 30.32 14.73 -4.48
N LEU A 480 31.28 15.09 -5.33
CA LEU A 480 32.72 14.90 -5.14
C LEU A 480 33.42 16.15 -5.67
N LEU A 481 34.11 16.85 -4.78
CA LEU A 481 34.88 18.04 -5.13
C LEU A 481 36.31 17.63 -5.51
N PRO A 482 37.02 18.40 -6.38
CA PRO A 482 38.41 18.10 -6.75
C PRO A 482 39.37 17.94 -5.56
N GLU A 483 39.01 18.49 -4.40
CA GLU A 483 39.82 18.48 -3.19
C GLU A 483 39.58 17.26 -2.26
N ASP A 484 38.59 16.41 -2.58
CA ASP A 484 38.24 15.20 -1.83
C ASP A 484 39.21 14.06 -2.18
N ASN A 485 39.72 13.37 -1.15
CA ASN A 485 40.74 12.33 -1.33
C ASN A 485 40.10 10.94 -1.38
N ILE A 486 40.24 10.22 -2.50
CA ILE A 486 39.68 8.88 -2.71
C ILE A 486 40.76 7.82 -2.49
N GLU A 487 40.56 6.94 -1.52
CA GLU A 487 41.37 5.73 -1.36
C GLU A 487 40.68 4.54 -2.04
N VAL A 488 41.42 3.79 -2.83
CA VAL A 488 40.99 2.54 -3.49
C VAL A 488 41.91 1.39 -3.10
N MET A 489 41.37 0.17 -3.03
CA MET A 489 42.12 -1.07 -2.82
C MET A 489 42.00 -1.97 -4.06
N LYS A 490 43.02 -2.79 -4.31
CA LYS A 490 43.00 -3.77 -5.39
C LYS A 490 42.95 -5.19 -4.82
N ASP A 491 42.00 -5.99 -5.30
CA ASP A 491 41.93 -7.42 -5.02
C ASP A 491 41.60 -8.18 -6.32
N ALA A 492 42.34 -9.26 -6.58
CA ALA A 492 42.23 -10.08 -7.80
C ALA A 492 42.16 -9.29 -9.12
N GLY A 493 42.97 -8.22 -9.24
CA GLY A 493 43.00 -7.36 -10.45
C GLY A 493 41.82 -6.41 -10.60
N ARG A 494 40.92 -6.33 -9.62
CA ARG A 494 39.77 -5.41 -9.57
C ARG A 494 40.03 -4.30 -8.56
N CYS A 495 39.59 -3.08 -8.89
CA CYS A 495 39.69 -1.91 -8.01
C CYS A 495 38.39 -1.74 -7.20
N PHE A 496 38.51 -1.53 -5.89
CA PHE A 496 37.41 -1.34 -4.96
C PHE A 496 37.61 -0.03 -4.19
N LEU A 497 36.52 0.70 -3.93
CA LEU A 497 36.56 1.91 -3.11
C LEU A 497 36.85 1.55 -1.65
N LYS A 498 37.89 2.14 -1.07
CA LYS A 498 38.31 1.92 0.31
C LYS A 498 37.80 3.01 1.25
N SER A 499 37.96 4.29 0.90
CA SER A 499 37.40 5.43 1.67
C SER A 499 37.38 6.74 0.87
N ILE A 500 36.57 7.72 1.31
CA ILE A 500 36.58 9.11 0.81
C ILE A 500 36.84 10.04 2.01
N LYS A 501 37.84 10.92 1.91
CA LYS A 501 38.20 11.89 2.95
C LYS A 501 37.99 13.32 2.45
N ALA A 502 36.94 13.99 2.91
CA ALA A 502 36.66 15.39 2.61
C ALA A 502 37.47 16.34 3.51
N ARG A 503 38.12 17.37 2.94
CA ARG A 503 38.83 18.41 3.73
C ARG A 503 37.88 19.59 4.04
N PRO A 504 37.97 20.23 5.24
CA PRO A 504 37.20 21.43 5.52
C PRO A 504 37.64 22.59 4.61
N CYS A 505 36.76 23.12 3.75
CA CYS A 505 37.09 24.22 2.83
C CYS A 505 36.76 25.61 3.39
N GLU A 506 37.48 26.63 2.91
CA GLU A 506 37.39 28.04 3.32
C GLU A 506 36.02 28.67 3.04
N ALA A 507 35.35 28.22 1.97
CA ALA A 507 33.99 28.62 1.62
C ALA A 507 32.96 28.25 2.70
N ALA A 508 33.16 27.13 3.40
CA ALA A 508 32.29 26.73 4.51
C ALA A 508 32.48 27.60 5.75
N ARG A 509 33.66 28.23 5.93
CA ARG A 509 33.91 29.20 7.02
C ARG A 509 33.27 30.54 6.72
N GLN A 510 33.41 31.06 5.50
CA GLN A 510 32.76 32.32 5.08
C GLN A 510 31.23 32.25 5.21
N ARG A 511 30.62 31.14 4.76
CA ARG A 511 29.17 30.93 4.87
C ARG A 511 28.67 30.91 6.32
N LEU A 512 29.48 30.42 7.25
CA LEU A 512 29.16 30.37 8.67
C LEU A 512 29.16 31.79 9.29
N GLU A 513 30.09 32.64 8.88
CA GLU A 513 30.15 34.04 9.32
C GLU A 513 28.99 34.88 8.80
N GLU A 514 28.55 34.65 7.56
CA GLU A 514 27.36 35.30 6.98
C GLU A 514 26.09 34.98 7.77
N VAL A 515 25.91 33.71 8.16
CA VAL A 515 24.74 33.29 8.95
C VAL A 515 24.78 33.85 10.37
N ARG A 516 25.97 33.89 11.00
CA ARG A 516 26.13 34.51 12.33
C ARG A 516 25.77 36.00 12.31
N ARG A 517 26.19 36.72 11.27
CA ARG A 517 25.86 38.13 11.07
C ARG A 517 24.34 38.33 10.86
N TRP A 518 23.73 37.48 10.05
CA TRP A 518 22.28 37.50 9.80
C TRP A 518 21.44 37.24 11.06
N LEU A 519 21.88 36.35 11.95
CA LEU A 519 21.19 36.08 13.23
C LEU A 519 21.31 37.26 14.21
N ALA A 520 22.47 37.91 14.26
CA ALA A 520 22.71 39.07 15.10
C ALA A 520 21.86 40.28 14.69
N GLU A 521 21.73 40.53 13.38
CA GLU A 521 20.94 41.64 12.83
C GLU A 521 19.44 41.52 13.11
N ARG A 522 18.92 40.30 13.28
CA ARG A 522 17.50 40.04 13.46
C ARG A 522 17.06 39.87 14.91
N GLN A 523 17.97 40.07 15.87
CA GLN A 523 17.72 39.89 17.31
C GLN A 523 16.94 38.60 17.62
N VAL A 524 17.26 37.50 16.92
CA VAL A 524 16.61 36.22 17.15
C VAL A 524 17.13 35.67 18.48
N THR A 525 16.47 36.00 19.58
CA THR A 525 16.70 35.35 20.88
C THR A 525 16.12 33.93 20.82
N THR A 526 16.98 32.96 20.52
CA THR A 526 16.68 31.54 20.68
C THR A 526 16.97 31.11 22.13
N LEU A 527 16.17 30.19 22.65
CA LEU A 527 16.17 29.76 24.06
C LEU A 527 17.41 28.98 24.53
N TYR A 528 18.39 28.70 23.66
CA TYR A 528 19.57 27.90 23.99
C TYR A 528 20.82 28.39 23.25
N PRO A 529 21.60 29.31 23.84
CA PRO A 529 22.76 29.94 23.22
C PRO A 529 23.93 29.00 22.95
N GLU A 530 24.03 27.87 23.65
CA GLU A 530 25.13 26.90 23.49
C GLU A 530 25.03 26.01 22.24
N TYR A 531 23.94 26.08 21.47
CA TYR A 531 23.69 25.23 20.30
C TYR A 531 23.77 25.95 18.93
N VAL A 532 24.33 27.18 18.88
CA VAL A 532 24.61 27.97 17.65
C VAL A 532 26.12 28.15 17.49
#